data_AF-A0A9P5AH74-F1
#
_entry.id   AF-A0A9P5AH74-F1
#
_cell.length_a   1.000
_cell.length_b   1.000
_cell.length_c   1.000
_cell.angle_alpha   90.00
_cell.angle_beta   90.00
_cell.angle_gamma   90.00
#
_symmetry.space_group_name_H-M   'P 1'
#
loop_
_entity.id
_entity.type
_entity.pdbx_description
1 polymer ?
#
loop_
_entity_poly.entity_id
_entity_poly.type
_entity_poly.pdbx_seq_one_letter_code
_entity_poly.pdbx_strand_id
1 'polypeptide(L)'
;MCNYSLLNASKNERFADYCPYCQVSTGPTSLPQGLREPPAYTSVPSSSARTAQISSAPPPYSAASPTPNVDHEKAALAQDDMKEDAPDILHFLDHRYDSVSSLSLRYGVPAHALRRSNNITSDHLLLARRTVLIPGEYYKGGVSLSPRPIEGEEEELRKGKIRRFMTSCKVSDYDIAVLYLEQSGYDIENAVTAYLDDEKWEQEHSAPSRGKSNTNKYKNRGPFWRGL
;
A
#
# COMPACT_ATOMS: atom_id res chain seq x y z
N MET A 1 7.78 -28.90 -31.10
CA MET A 1 8.64 -30.03 -30.70
C MET A 1 9.65 -29.50 -29.70
N CYS A 2 9.55 -29.86 -28.41
CA CYS A 2 10.55 -29.47 -27.40
C CYS A 2 11.88 -30.16 -27.77
N ASN A 3 12.92 -29.40 -28.14
CA ASN A 3 14.24 -29.95 -28.45
C ASN A 3 14.91 -30.42 -27.15
N TYR A 4 14.79 -31.71 -26.86
CA TYR A 4 15.31 -32.39 -25.66
C TYR A 4 16.84 -32.29 -25.52
N SER A 5 17.55 -31.97 -26.59
CA SER A 5 19.00 -31.97 -26.72
C SER A 5 19.71 -30.73 -26.15
N LEU A 6 18.99 -29.65 -25.79
CA LEU A 6 19.61 -28.42 -25.27
C LEU A 6 19.44 -28.18 -23.76
N LEU A 7 18.67 -29.01 -23.06
CA LEU A 7 18.37 -28.82 -21.64
C LEU A 7 18.95 -29.95 -20.80
N ASN A 8 20.29 -30.00 -20.67
CA ASN A 8 21.04 -30.64 -19.57
C ASN A 8 20.50 -31.99 -19.01
N ALA A 9 19.80 -32.79 -19.82
CA ALA A 9 19.18 -34.04 -19.40
C ALA A 9 20.24 -35.14 -19.16
N SER A 10 21.45 -34.94 -19.67
CA SER A 10 22.57 -35.86 -19.53
C SER A 10 23.23 -35.84 -18.15
N LYS A 11 22.92 -34.88 -17.27
CA LYS A 11 23.60 -34.75 -15.96
C LYS A 11 22.82 -35.31 -14.77
N ASN A 12 21.54 -35.65 -14.94
CA ASN A 12 20.73 -36.17 -13.84
C ASN A 12 19.74 -37.20 -14.39
N GLU A 13 19.90 -38.47 -14.00
CA GLU A 13 19.11 -39.60 -14.51
C GLU A 13 17.61 -39.41 -14.31
N ARG A 14 17.17 -38.65 -13.29
CA ARG A 14 15.74 -38.34 -13.10
C ARG A 14 15.09 -37.59 -14.26
N PHE A 15 15.88 -36.92 -15.11
CA PHE A 15 15.38 -36.19 -16.27
C PHE A 15 15.52 -36.97 -17.60
N ALA A 16 16.01 -38.21 -17.55
CA ALA A 16 16.02 -39.09 -18.72
C ALA A 16 14.59 -39.41 -19.19
N ASP A 17 13.69 -39.66 -18.25
CA ASP A 17 12.31 -40.11 -18.53
C ASP A 17 11.24 -39.02 -18.35
N TYR A 18 11.65 -37.80 -17.96
CA TYR A 18 10.75 -36.72 -17.58
C TYR A 18 11.32 -35.32 -17.87
N CYS A 19 10.58 -34.50 -18.61
CA CYS A 19 10.91 -33.09 -18.82
C CYS A 19 10.09 -32.18 -17.89
N PRO A 20 10.73 -31.41 -16.99
CA PRO A 20 10.02 -30.53 -16.06
C PRO A 20 9.36 -29.32 -16.74
N TYR A 21 9.81 -28.93 -17.93
CA TYR A 21 9.26 -27.77 -18.66
C TYR A 21 8.03 -28.12 -19.50
N CYS A 22 8.04 -29.30 -20.13
CA CYS A 22 6.94 -29.72 -21.00
C CYS A 22 5.96 -30.67 -20.25
N GLN A 23 6.24 -31.05 -18.99
CA GLN A 23 5.44 -31.96 -18.13
C GLN A 23 5.05 -33.30 -18.77
N VAL A 24 5.76 -33.70 -19.83
CA VAL A 24 5.54 -34.96 -20.55
C VAL A 24 6.61 -35.97 -20.15
N SER A 25 6.20 -37.25 -20.07
CA SER A 25 7.10 -38.38 -19.92
C SER A 25 7.31 -39.07 -21.26
N THR A 26 8.53 -39.57 -21.51
CA THR A 26 8.95 -40.26 -22.74
C THR A 26 8.95 -41.79 -22.60
N GLY A 27 8.51 -42.33 -21.45
CA GLY A 27 8.42 -43.77 -21.23
C GLY A 27 7.28 -44.45 -22.02
N PRO A 28 7.38 -45.77 -22.27
CA PRO A 28 6.32 -46.53 -22.95
C PRO A 28 5.11 -46.70 -22.01
N THR A 29 4.19 -45.74 -22.05
CA THR A 29 2.95 -45.75 -21.26
C THR A 29 1.76 -46.11 -22.16
N SER A 30 0.77 -46.80 -21.58
CA SER A 30 -0.45 -47.26 -22.28
C SER A 30 -1.46 -46.16 -22.63
N LEU A 31 -1.18 -44.91 -22.24
CA LEU A 31 -2.02 -43.73 -22.44
C LEU A 31 -1.55 -42.94 -23.67
N PRO A 32 -2.47 -42.21 -24.35
CA PRO A 32 -2.10 -41.37 -25.49
C PRO A 32 -1.01 -40.36 -25.10
N GLN A 33 -0.09 -40.17 -26.04
CA GLN A 33 1.16 -39.45 -25.86
C GLN A 33 0.91 -38.01 -25.33
N GLY A 34 1.37 -37.74 -24.10
CA GLY A 34 1.26 -36.42 -23.45
C GLY A 34 0.44 -36.38 -22.15
N LEU A 35 -0.23 -37.47 -21.76
CA LEU A 35 -0.89 -37.57 -20.45
C LEU A 35 -0.03 -38.35 -19.45
N ARG A 36 0.08 -37.81 -18.23
CA ARG A 36 0.73 -38.44 -17.09
C ARG A 36 -0.19 -39.50 -16.48
N GLU A 37 0.33 -40.67 -16.14
CA GLU A 37 -0.36 -41.61 -15.26
C GLU A 37 -0.57 -40.94 -13.88
N PRO A 38 -1.80 -40.87 -13.35
CA PRO A 38 -1.99 -40.45 -11.97
C PRO A 38 -1.15 -41.38 -11.07
N PRO A 39 -0.61 -40.87 -9.94
CA PRO A 39 0.03 -41.75 -8.97
C PRO A 39 -0.91 -42.91 -8.68
N ALA A 40 -0.40 -44.15 -8.74
CA ALA A 40 -1.20 -45.34 -8.46
C ALA A 40 -1.73 -45.22 -7.03
N TYR A 41 -2.99 -44.79 -6.92
CA TYR A 41 -3.73 -44.89 -5.67
C TYR A 41 -3.90 -46.39 -5.44
N THR A 42 -3.14 -46.90 -4.48
CA THR A 42 -3.23 -48.29 -4.06
C THR A 42 -4.68 -48.50 -3.62
N SER A 43 -5.43 -49.25 -4.43
CA SER A 43 -6.71 -49.77 -4.03
C SER A 43 -6.47 -50.61 -2.79
N VAL A 44 -6.94 -50.10 -1.64
CA VAL A 44 -6.98 -50.80 -0.36
C VAL A 44 -7.45 -52.26 -0.59
N PRO A 45 -6.66 -53.28 -0.22
CA PRO A 45 -7.07 -54.66 -0.41
C PRO A 45 -8.30 -54.97 0.45
N SER A 46 -9.40 -55.30 -0.21
CA SER A 46 -10.58 -55.89 0.43
C SER A 46 -10.24 -57.31 0.93
N SER A 47 -10.64 -57.59 2.16
CA SER A 47 -10.15 -58.68 3.00
C SER A 47 -10.54 -60.09 2.52
N SER A 48 -9.63 -61.04 2.71
CA SER A 48 -10.00 -62.43 3.04
C SER A 48 -8.90 -63.17 3.82
N ALA A 49 -9.32 -63.65 5.00
CA ALA A 49 -8.81 -64.80 5.77
C ALA A 49 -7.49 -64.71 6.59
N ARG A 50 -7.70 -64.45 7.90
CA ARG A 50 -7.30 -65.29 9.06
C ARG A 50 -5.87 -65.21 9.66
N THR A 51 -5.86 -64.55 10.83
CA THR A 51 -5.22 -64.93 12.14
C THR A 51 -3.82 -64.40 12.47
N ALA A 52 -3.77 -63.26 13.16
CA ALA A 52 -3.01 -63.07 14.41
C ALA A 52 -3.49 -61.78 15.09
N GLN A 53 -3.63 -61.83 16.41
CA GLN A 53 -4.32 -60.85 17.24
C GLN A 53 -3.38 -59.71 17.66
N ILE A 54 -3.74 -58.45 17.35
CA ILE A 54 -3.37 -57.29 18.17
C ILE A 54 -4.61 -56.39 18.19
N SER A 55 -5.18 -56.26 19.39
CA SER A 55 -6.41 -55.54 19.69
C SER A 55 -6.12 -54.05 19.86
N SER A 56 -6.55 -53.23 18.91
CA SER A 56 -6.80 -51.80 19.12
C SER A 56 -7.94 -51.37 18.21
N ALA A 57 -9.17 -51.47 18.74
CA ALA A 57 -10.32 -50.85 18.11
C ALA A 57 -10.08 -49.33 17.97
N PRO A 58 -10.44 -48.70 16.84
CA PRO A 58 -10.52 -47.25 16.77
C PRO A 58 -11.55 -46.76 17.81
N PRO A 59 -11.34 -45.58 18.41
CA PRO A 59 -12.28 -45.05 19.39
C PRO A 59 -13.68 -44.93 18.77
N PRO A 60 -14.74 -45.22 19.54
CA PRO A 60 -16.11 -45.10 19.05
C PRO A 60 -16.40 -43.63 18.74
N TYR A 61 -17.10 -43.38 17.62
CA TYR A 61 -17.67 -42.07 17.33
C TYR A 61 -18.78 -41.78 18.33
N SER A 62 -18.42 -41.17 19.46
CA SER A 62 -19.39 -40.46 20.29
C SER A 62 -19.87 -39.24 19.52
N ALA A 63 -21.16 -39.15 19.26
CA ALA A 63 -21.78 -37.89 18.85
C ALA A 63 -21.42 -36.83 19.90
N ALA A 64 -20.70 -35.80 19.48
CA ALA A 64 -20.33 -34.70 20.35
C ALA A 64 -21.62 -34.01 20.83
N SER A 65 -21.95 -34.21 22.10
CA SER A 65 -22.91 -33.41 22.83
C SER A 65 -22.49 -31.93 22.76
N PRO A 66 -23.45 -30.98 22.64
CA PRO A 66 -23.12 -29.57 22.61
C PRO A 66 -22.54 -29.16 23.97
N THR A 67 -21.29 -28.70 23.97
CA THR A 67 -20.69 -28.05 25.13
C THR A 67 -21.37 -26.70 25.37
N PRO A 68 -21.71 -26.34 26.62
CA PRO A 68 -22.08 -24.97 26.94
C PRO A 68 -20.77 -24.18 27.11
N ASN A 69 -20.26 -23.58 26.02
CA ASN A 69 -19.24 -22.54 26.14
C ASN A 69 -19.95 -21.24 26.51
N VAL A 70 -20.25 -21.10 27.80
CA VAL A 70 -20.70 -19.87 28.42
C VAL A 70 -19.44 -19.19 29.00
N ASP A 71 -19.22 -17.96 28.54
CA ASP A 71 -18.53 -16.87 29.24
C ASP A 71 -17.04 -17.03 29.60
N HIS A 72 -16.19 -16.88 28.58
CA HIS A 72 -14.85 -16.30 28.79
C HIS A 72 -14.64 -15.05 27.93
N GLU A 73 -15.59 -14.10 28.02
CA GLU A 73 -15.49 -12.77 27.40
C GLU A 73 -14.93 -11.71 28.38
N LYS A 74 -14.58 -12.12 29.61
CA LYS A 74 -14.24 -11.20 30.71
C LYS A 74 -12.94 -11.54 31.44
N ALA A 75 -11.92 -12.00 30.73
CA ALA A 75 -10.58 -12.25 31.31
C ALA A 75 -9.39 -11.86 30.41
N ALA A 76 -9.62 -11.26 29.24
CA ALA A 76 -8.56 -10.78 28.36
C ALA A 76 -8.29 -9.26 28.46
N LEU A 77 -8.85 -8.59 29.50
CA LEU A 77 -8.68 -7.14 29.75
C LEU A 77 -7.78 -6.84 30.96
N ALA A 78 -6.94 -7.78 31.42
CA ALA A 78 -6.16 -7.61 32.65
C ALA A 78 -4.68 -8.00 32.53
N GLN A 79 -4.11 -7.93 31.33
CA GLN A 79 -2.66 -8.06 31.11
C GLN A 79 -2.21 -7.14 29.97
N ASP A 80 -2.38 -5.82 30.11
CA ASP A 80 -1.71 -4.88 29.20
C ASP A 80 -1.25 -3.58 29.89
N ASP A 81 -1.32 -3.53 31.23
CA ASP A 81 -0.70 -2.44 31.98
C ASP A 81 0.76 -2.81 32.23
N MET A 82 1.68 -1.95 31.76
CA MET A 82 3.15 -1.97 31.93
C MET A 82 3.98 -2.53 30.76
N LYS A 83 3.58 -2.32 29.51
CA LYS A 83 4.58 -2.22 28.43
C LYS A 83 4.76 -0.74 28.12
N GLU A 84 5.97 -0.22 28.39
CA GLU A 84 6.37 1.12 27.94
C GLU A 84 6.09 1.22 26.45
N ASP A 85 4.99 1.91 26.09
CA ASP A 85 4.60 2.11 24.71
C ASP A 85 5.66 2.97 24.05
N ALA A 86 6.52 2.32 23.27
CA ALA A 86 7.41 3.04 22.39
C ALA A 86 6.54 3.94 21.50
N PRO A 87 6.94 5.21 21.28
CA PRO A 87 6.11 6.14 20.56
C PRO A 87 5.83 5.64 19.13
N ASP A 88 4.57 5.75 18.70
CA ASP A 88 4.18 5.44 17.33
C ASP A 88 4.93 6.33 16.34
N ILE A 89 5.38 5.71 15.24
CA ILE A 89 6.21 6.37 14.23
C ILE A 89 5.40 6.61 12.97
N LEU A 90 5.42 7.85 12.48
CA LEU A 90 4.76 8.23 11.24
C LEU A 90 5.66 7.86 10.05
N HIS A 91 5.14 7.06 9.11
CA HIS A 91 5.79 6.72 7.84
C HIS A 91 5.07 7.40 6.68
N PHE A 92 5.83 8.11 5.84
CA PHE A 92 5.33 8.66 4.57
C PHE A 92 5.32 7.59 3.48
N LEU A 93 4.17 7.41 2.84
CA LEU A 93 3.95 6.38 1.83
C LEU A 93 4.51 6.79 0.46
N ASP A 94 5.29 5.92 -0.16
CA ASP A 94 5.51 5.91 -1.60
C ASP A 94 4.56 4.91 -2.27
N HIS A 95 3.54 5.39 -2.97
CA HIS A 95 2.56 4.51 -3.61
C HIS A 95 3.15 3.58 -4.68
N ARG A 96 4.39 3.84 -5.15
CA ARG A 96 5.09 2.98 -6.11
C ARG A 96 5.77 1.77 -5.48
N TYR A 97 6.21 1.88 -4.21
CA TYR A 97 7.05 0.88 -3.56
C TYR A 97 6.52 0.41 -2.19
N ASP A 98 5.62 1.17 -1.57
CA ASP A 98 5.05 0.85 -0.27
C ASP A 98 3.70 0.15 -0.43
N SER A 99 3.58 -0.97 0.29
CA SER A 99 2.40 -1.81 0.43
C SER A 99 2.37 -2.33 1.87
N VAL A 100 1.23 -2.87 2.34
CA VAL A 100 1.15 -3.44 3.70
C VAL A 100 2.25 -4.48 3.92
N SER A 101 2.50 -5.33 2.92
CA SER A 101 3.52 -6.39 2.99
C SER A 101 4.94 -5.82 3.01
N SER A 102 5.27 -4.84 2.17
CA SER A 102 6.61 -4.25 2.16
C SER A 102 6.91 -3.44 3.42
N LEU A 103 5.91 -2.74 3.98
CA LEU A 103 6.03 -2.04 5.26
C LEU A 103 6.18 -3.02 6.44
N SER A 104 5.40 -4.11 6.43
CA SER A 104 5.50 -5.18 7.43
C SER A 104 6.92 -5.76 7.50
N LEU A 105 7.55 -6.00 6.35
CA LEU A 105 8.92 -6.49 6.28
C LEU A 105 9.94 -5.42 6.67
N ARG A 106 9.77 -4.17 6.23
CA ARG A 106 10.71 -3.07 6.50
C ARG A 106 10.80 -2.73 7.98
N TYR A 107 9.67 -2.76 8.68
CA TYR A 107 9.58 -2.37 10.08
C TYR A 107 9.45 -3.56 11.05
N GLY A 108 9.37 -4.79 10.54
CA GLY A 108 9.18 -5.98 11.37
C GLY A 108 7.81 -6.05 12.07
N VAL A 109 6.81 -5.32 11.56
CA VAL A 109 5.47 -5.26 12.17
C VAL A 109 4.54 -6.24 11.47
N PRO A 110 3.74 -7.05 12.19
CA PRO A 110 2.74 -7.92 11.56
C PRO A 110 1.72 -7.13 10.72
N ALA A 111 1.42 -7.58 9.50
CA ALA A 111 0.48 -6.91 8.60
C ALA A 111 -0.90 -6.64 9.23
N HIS A 112 -1.39 -7.57 10.05
CA HIS A 112 -2.69 -7.43 10.72
C HIS A 112 -2.67 -6.38 11.85
N ALA A 113 -1.52 -6.18 12.53
CA ALA A 113 -1.36 -5.13 13.54
C ALA A 113 -1.29 -3.76 12.86
N LEU A 114 -0.54 -3.65 11.76
CA LEU A 114 -0.45 -2.43 10.95
C LEU A 114 -1.82 -2.00 10.37
N ARG A 115 -2.62 -2.96 9.93
CA ARG A 115 -4.00 -2.73 9.46
C ARG A 115 -4.91 -2.24 10.58
N ARG A 116 -4.84 -2.84 11.77
CA ARG A 116 -5.65 -2.44 12.94
C ARG A 116 -5.29 -1.04 13.42
N SER A 117 -4.00 -0.73 13.58
CA SER A 117 -3.57 0.60 14.06
C SER A 117 -3.94 1.73 13.10
N ASN A 118 -4.02 1.45 11.80
CA ASN A 118 -4.37 2.45 10.79
C ASN A 118 -5.83 2.40 10.33
N ASN A 119 -6.65 1.50 10.86
CA ASN A 119 -8.01 1.26 10.39
C ASN A 119 -8.07 1.03 8.86
N ILE A 120 -7.25 0.08 8.37
CA ILE A 120 -7.18 -0.32 6.96
C ILE A 120 -7.77 -1.72 6.82
N THR A 121 -8.92 -1.85 6.15
CA THR A 121 -9.56 -3.15 5.90
C THR A 121 -8.97 -3.87 4.69
N SER A 122 -8.48 -3.13 3.69
CA SER A 122 -7.98 -3.66 2.42
C SER A 122 -6.75 -2.90 1.93
N ASP A 123 -5.88 -3.59 1.17
CA ASP A 123 -4.58 -3.03 0.76
C ASP A 123 -4.70 -1.83 -0.18
N HIS A 124 -5.77 -1.73 -0.97
CA HIS A 124 -6.00 -0.59 -1.86
C HIS A 124 -6.31 0.71 -1.11
N LEU A 125 -6.74 0.65 0.16
CA LEU A 125 -6.99 1.86 0.96
C LEU A 125 -5.70 2.57 1.38
N LEU A 126 -4.53 1.94 1.22
CA LEU A 126 -3.25 2.63 1.38
C LEU A 126 -3.05 3.75 0.36
N LEU A 127 -3.57 3.58 -0.87
CA LEU A 127 -3.43 4.59 -1.94
C LEU A 127 -4.22 5.86 -1.64
N ALA A 128 -5.25 5.80 -0.81
CA ALA A 128 -6.00 6.98 -0.39
C ALA A 128 -5.25 7.82 0.65
N ARG A 129 -4.13 7.33 1.19
CA ARG A 129 -3.40 7.92 2.31
C ARG A 129 -2.01 8.36 1.89
N ARG A 130 -1.53 9.43 2.50
CA ARG A 130 -0.13 9.91 2.34
C ARG A 130 0.79 9.37 3.41
N THR A 131 0.25 9.02 4.58
CA THR A 131 1.00 8.58 5.75
C THR A 131 0.33 7.40 6.43
N VAL A 132 1.13 6.61 7.14
CA VAL A 132 0.75 5.44 7.93
C VAL A 132 1.45 5.49 9.29
N LEU A 133 0.73 5.13 10.34
CA LEU A 133 1.27 4.97 11.68
C LEU A 133 1.86 3.57 11.86
N ILE A 134 3.07 3.50 12.37
CA ILE A 134 3.77 2.25 12.64
C ILE A 134 3.78 2.06 14.16
N PRO A 135 3.11 1.01 14.66
CA PRO A 135 3.06 0.74 16.09
C PRO A 135 4.46 0.58 16.69
N GLY A 136 4.78 1.39 17.69
CA GLY A 136 6.05 1.33 18.40
C GLY A 136 6.23 0.02 19.18
N GLU A 137 5.14 -0.69 19.49
CA GLU A 137 5.13 -2.01 20.14
C GLU A 137 6.07 -3.02 19.46
N TYR A 138 6.16 -2.95 18.13
CA TYR A 138 6.93 -3.87 17.29
C TYR A 138 8.21 -3.22 16.77
N TYR A 139 8.19 -1.92 16.51
CA TYR A 139 9.33 -1.19 15.94
C TYR A 139 10.00 -0.28 16.96
N LYS A 140 11.13 -0.74 17.52
CA LYS A 140 11.96 0.01 18.50
C LYS A 140 13.03 0.89 17.86
N GLY A 141 13.00 1.07 16.53
CA GLY A 141 14.04 1.80 15.80
C GLY A 141 14.01 3.31 15.99
N GLY A 142 12.93 3.89 16.54
CA GLY A 142 12.83 5.30 16.93
C GLY A 142 12.84 6.31 15.77
N VAL A 143 13.14 5.89 14.54
CA VAL A 143 13.24 6.75 13.35
C VAL A 143 12.37 6.22 12.21
N SER A 144 11.66 7.11 11.52
CA SER A 144 10.93 6.73 10.30
C SER A 144 11.92 6.37 9.18
N LEU A 145 11.83 5.15 8.66
CA LEU A 145 12.58 4.69 7.49
C LEU A 145 11.92 5.11 6.16
N SER A 146 11.02 6.10 6.20
CA SER A 146 10.32 6.57 5.02
C SER A 146 11.26 7.37 4.11
N PRO A 147 11.18 7.17 2.79
CA PRO A 147 11.77 8.12 1.87
C PRO A 147 11.17 9.50 2.17
N ARG A 148 12.02 10.52 2.32
CA ARG A 148 11.51 11.89 2.36
C ARG A 148 10.77 12.19 1.03
N PRO A 149 9.74 13.04 1.05
CA PRO A 149 8.60 12.97 0.14
C PRO A 149 8.92 12.90 -1.37
N ILE A 150 8.12 12.12 -2.11
CA ILE A 150 8.30 11.74 -3.53
C ILE A 150 8.03 12.86 -4.55
N GLU A 151 7.32 13.93 -4.18
CA GLU A 151 7.24 15.14 -5.04
C GLU A 151 8.54 15.97 -5.01
N GLY A 152 9.55 15.54 -4.24
CA GLY A 152 10.82 16.23 -4.12
C GLY A 152 10.71 17.48 -3.25
N GLU A 153 11.84 17.92 -2.69
CA GLU A 153 11.91 19.20 -1.98
C GLU A 153 11.44 20.36 -2.86
N GLU A 154 11.64 20.24 -4.17
CA GLU A 154 11.40 21.27 -5.14
C GLU A 154 9.90 21.56 -5.36
N GLU A 155 9.04 20.56 -5.45
CA GLU A 155 7.61 20.78 -5.68
C GLU A 155 6.86 21.24 -4.43
N GLU A 156 7.27 20.81 -3.24
CA GLU A 156 6.69 21.33 -1.99
C GLU A 156 7.13 22.78 -1.73
N LEU A 157 8.39 23.12 -2.03
CA LEU A 157 8.84 24.51 -2.05
C LEU A 157 8.05 25.32 -3.08
N ARG A 158 7.79 24.78 -4.26
CA ARG A 158 6.97 25.41 -5.30
C ARG A 158 5.55 25.69 -4.80
N LYS A 159 4.85 24.69 -4.26
CA LYS A 159 3.49 24.84 -3.70
C LYS A 159 3.46 25.80 -2.50
N GLY A 160 4.50 25.81 -1.68
CA GLY A 160 4.67 26.77 -0.58
C GLY A 160 4.86 28.20 -1.07
N LYS A 161 5.72 28.40 -2.07
CA LYS A 161 5.99 29.71 -2.71
C LYS A 161 4.74 30.28 -3.37
N ILE A 162 3.98 29.46 -4.10
CA ILE A 162 2.70 29.85 -4.71
C ILE A 162 1.72 30.34 -3.65
N ARG A 163 1.51 29.58 -2.57
CA ARG A 163 0.64 29.99 -1.46
C ARG A 163 1.10 31.29 -0.80
N ARG A 164 2.41 31.45 -0.61
CA ARG A 164 3.00 32.66 -0.02
C ARG A 164 2.78 33.89 -0.91
N PHE A 165 2.97 33.75 -2.23
CA PHE A 165 2.68 34.80 -3.21
C PHE A 165 1.19 35.17 -3.24
N MET A 166 0.29 34.19 -3.34
CA MET A 166 -1.15 34.41 -3.32
C MET A 166 -1.59 35.18 -2.07
N THR A 167 -0.99 34.87 -0.92
CA THR A 167 -1.31 35.54 0.34
C THR A 167 -0.71 36.96 0.43
N SER A 168 0.52 37.16 -0.04
CA SER A 168 1.17 38.49 0.00
C SER A 168 0.53 39.48 -0.96
N CYS A 169 0.22 39.02 -2.17
CA CYS A 169 -0.38 39.83 -3.24
C CYS A 169 -1.91 39.86 -3.19
N LYS A 170 -2.53 39.01 -2.35
CA LYS A 170 -4.00 38.80 -2.26
C LYS A 170 -4.62 38.33 -3.58
N VAL A 171 -3.85 37.58 -4.37
CA VAL A 171 -4.29 36.98 -5.64
C VAL A 171 -4.98 35.65 -5.36
N SER A 172 -6.24 35.51 -5.77
CA SER A 172 -7.00 34.25 -5.62
C SER A 172 -6.79 33.28 -6.78
N ASP A 173 -6.35 33.78 -7.93
CA ASP A 173 -6.17 32.96 -9.14
C ASP A 173 -4.80 32.27 -9.13
N TYR A 174 -4.85 30.94 -9.11
CA TYR A 174 -3.65 30.10 -9.08
C TYR A 174 -2.77 30.31 -10.30
N ASP A 175 -3.38 30.42 -11.49
CA ASP A 175 -2.65 30.54 -12.76
C ASP A 175 -1.83 31.85 -12.82
N ILE A 176 -2.36 32.94 -12.27
CA ILE A 176 -1.65 34.22 -12.16
C ILE A 176 -0.44 34.06 -11.23
N ALA A 177 -0.62 33.41 -10.08
CA ALA A 177 0.47 33.16 -9.14
C ALA A 177 1.58 32.29 -9.74
N VAL A 178 1.22 31.26 -10.52
CA VAL A 178 2.19 30.43 -11.23
C VAL A 178 2.94 31.25 -12.28
N LEU A 179 2.24 32.06 -13.08
CA LEU A 179 2.84 32.88 -14.12
C LEU A 179 3.94 33.82 -13.58
N TYR A 180 3.65 34.57 -12.51
CA TYR A 180 4.63 35.48 -11.91
C TYR A 180 5.81 34.74 -11.27
N LEU A 181 5.55 33.58 -10.67
CA LEU A 181 6.61 32.76 -10.08
C LEU A 181 7.47 32.06 -11.13
N GLU A 182 6.91 31.60 -12.25
CA GLU A 182 7.71 31.03 -13.35
C GLU A 182 8.59 32.10 -14.00
N GLN A 183 8.05 33.30 -14.20
CA GLN A 183 8.78 34.43 -14.77
C GLN A 183 9.95 34.89 -13.88
N SER A 184 9.82 34.76 -12.55
CA SER A 184 10.87 35.10 -11.59
C SER A 184 11.81 33.94 -11.23
N GLY A 185 11.67 32.77 -11.85
CA GLY A 185 12.45 31.58 -11.47
C GLY A 185 12.15 31.08 -10.05
N TYR A 186 10.92 31.27 -9.58
CA TYR A 186 10.43 30.96 -8.25
C TYR A 186 11.09 31.77 -7.12
N ASP A 187 11.55 32.99 -7.42
CA ASP A 187 11.87 34.00 -6.41
C ASP A 187 10.59 34.74 -6.01
N ILE A 188 10.20 34.60 -4.74
CA ILE A 188 8.97 35.20 -4.22
C ILE A 188 9.08 36.72 -4.18
N GLU A 189 10.23 37.27 -3.78
CA GLU A 189 10.36 38.71 -3.57
C GLU A 189 10.25 39.43 -4.92
N ASN A 190 11.00 38.93 -5.91
CA ASN A 190 10.96 39.45 -7.27
C ASN A 190 9.57 39.30 -7.94
N ALA A 191 8.88 38.19 -7.71
CA ALA A 191 7.51 38.00 -8.21
C ALA A 191 6.54 39.01 -7.58
N VAL A 192 6.63 39.22 -6.27
CA VAL A 192 5.77 40.17 -5.54
C VAL A 192 6.03 41.60 -6.01
N THR A 193 7.29 41.99 -6.20
CA THR A 193 7.61 43.34 -6.71
C THR A 193 7.08 43.55 -8.12
N ALA A 194 7.26 42.57 -9.01
CA ALA A 194 6.75 42.64 -10.38
C ALA A 194 5.21 42.83 -10.40
N TYR A 195 4.49 42.04 -9.61
CA TYR A 195 3.03 42.18 -9.50
C TYR A 195 2.59 43.55 -8.96
N LEU A 196 3.26 44.07 -7.94
CA LEU A 196 2.93 45.38 -7.36
C LEU A 196 3.24 46.53 -8.31
N ASP A 197 4.28 46.40 -9.13
CA ASP A 197 4.64 47.41 -10.12
C ASP A 197 3.64 47.43 -11.29
N ASP A 198 3.15 46.26 -11.71
CA ASP A 198 2.05 46.17 -12.68
C ASP A 198 0.76 46.81 -12.13
N GLU A 199 0.38 46.54 -10.88
CA GLU A 199 -0.79 47.18 -10.23
C GLU A 199 -0.65 48.71 -10.14
N LYS A 200 0.55 49.23 -9.83
CA LYS A 200 0.81 50.68 -9.86
C LYS A 200 0.69 51.24 -11.26
N TRP A 201 1.26 50.54 -12.24
CA TRP A 201 1.17 50.94 -13.64
C TRP A 201 -0.29 50.99 -14.10
N GLU A 202 -1.09 49.98 -13.77
CA GLU A 202 -2.53 49.95 -14.07
C GLU A 202 -3.30 51.10 -13.39
N GLN A 203 -2.96 51.47 -12.16
CA GLN A 203 -3.57 52.60 -11.45
C GLN A 203 -3.25 53.95 -12.12
N GLU A 204 -1.99 54.15 -12.51
CA GLU A 204 -1.54 55.39 -13.16
C GLU A 204 -2.02 55.49 -14.61
N HIS A 205 -2.20 54.36 -15.29
CA HIS A 205 -2.65 54.27 -16.68
C HIS A 205 -4.13 53.84 -16.79
N SER A 206 -4.88 53.98 -15.70
CA SER A 206 -6.32 53.75 -15.69
C SER A 206 -7.00 54.76 -16.62
N ALA A 207 -7.45 54.29 -17.79
CA ALA A 207 -8.20 55.12 -18.72
C ALA A 207 -9.43 55.72 -18.01
N PRO A 208 -9.82 56.99 -18.28
CA PRO A 208 -11.07 57.53 -17.79
C PRO A 208 -12.22 56.75 -18.46
N SER A 209 -12.75 55.76 -17.74
CA SER A 209 -13.91 54.99 -18.15
C SER A 209 -15.11 55.94 -18.31
N ARG A 210 -15.42 56.28 -19.56
CA ARG A 210 -16.76 56.71 -19.94
C ARG A 210 -17.68 55.50 -19.87
N GLY A 211 -18.51 55.45 -18.84
CA GLY A 211 -19.73 54.64 -18.82
C GLY A 211 -19.60 53.32 -18.05
N LYS A 212 -20.40 53.23 -16.99
CA LYS A 212 -20.72 52.03 -16.21
C LYS A 212 -20.72 50.73 -17.03
N SER A 213 -19.90 49.77 -16.62
CA SER A 213 -20.38 48.42 -16.34
C SER A 213 -19.70 47.93 -15.07
N ASN A 214 -20.50 47.74 -14.04
CA ASN A 214 -20.12 47.13 -12.78
C ASN A 214 -19.89 45.63 -13.02
N THR A 215 -18.79 45.27 -13.69
CA THR A 215 -18.36 43.88 -13.80
C THR A 215 -17.69 43.49 -12.49
N ASN A 216 -18.52 43.24 -11.48
CA ASN A 216 -18.36 42.22 -10.44
C ASN A 216 -16.89 41.84 -10.16
N LYS A 217 -16.12 42.78 -9.59
CA LYS A 217 -14.77 42.48 -9.06
C LYS A 217 -14.94 41.51 -7.90
N TYR A 218 -14.72 40.24 -8.21
CA TYR A 218 -14.36 39.13 -7.32
C TYR A 218 -14.98 39.22 -5.93
N LYS A 219 -16.22 38.74 -5.81
CA LYS A 219 -16.79 38.39 -4.52
C LYS A 219 -15.92 37.29 -3.91
N ASN A 220 -15.03 37.71 -3.02
CA ASN A 220 -14.38 36.91 -2.00
C ASN A 220 -15.45 36.08 -1.26
N ARG A 221 -15.72 34.87 -1.76
CA ARG A 221 -16.33 33.80 -0.98
C ARG A 221 -15.21 32.84 -0.64
N GLY A 222 -14.41 33.23 0.34
CA GLY A 222 -13.44 32.32 0.95
C GLY A 222 -14.16 31.06 1.46
N PRO A 223 -13.51 29.87 1.43
CA PRO A 223 -14.09 28.68 2.01
C PRO A 223 -14.25 28.88 3.52
N PHE A 224 -15.50 28.86 3.95
CA PHE A 224 -15.93 28.80 5.34
C PHE A 224 -15.41 27.51 5.98
N TRP A 225 -14.20 27.54 6.53
CA TRP A 225 -13.72 26.54 7.48
C TRP A 225 -13.83 27.12 8.88
N ARG A 226 -15.04 27.09 9.44
CA ARG A 226 -15.22 27.03 10.89
C ARG A 226 -15.31 25.57 11.27
N GLY A 227 -14.47 25.19 12.23
CA GLY A 227 -14.40 23.83 12.75
C GLY A 227 -15.73 23.33 13.31
N LEU A 228 -15.91 22.03 13.15
CA LEU A 228 -16.49 21.15 14.18
C LEU A 228 -15.40 20.16 14.58
#